data_AF-A0A1B3TRL1-F1
#
_entry.id   AF-A0A1B3TRL1-F1
#
_cell.length_a   1.000
_cell.length_b   1.000
_cell.length_c   1.000
_cell.angle_alpha   90.00
_cell.angle_beta   90.00
_cell.angle_gamma   90.00
#
_symmetry.space_group_name_H-M   'P 1'
#
loop_
_entity.id
_entity.type
_entity.pdbx_description
1 polymer ?
#
loop_
_entity_poly.entity_id
_entity_poly.type
_entity_poly.pdbx_seq_one_letter_code
_entity_poly.pdbx_strand_id
1 'polypeptide(L)'
;MISGRKALKKLTNSLRRSAGRNSSGRITVFHRGGGSKRLQRRIDLERSTSSLGIVERIEYDPNRSSWIALVRWIGGVLRRPVRLSRACKTKAPRPSRWRTHSGAQRIKRKARERSWHGVIFEPESFERRPKAADQRPLLDEACKVNRTPFTHILASHGLEAGKMVMNYDWSKPSTLFNTANEGHKWLEEEKLPWGSRQGGSWLRPGKDYADPYSDKKYILDSYFQMVGNCIPSAHIARGAWVHNIEWNPGQGAKLTRAAGTKAKMVEKLSNTPQCIVRLPPGVHKLPDYRCRATIGIVSNPNHGTRKLNKAGQSRWLGRRPIVRGVAMNPIDHPHGGGEGRTSGGRPSVSPRGKPTKGGFKTVVRKRIN
;
A
#
# COMPACT_ATOMS: atom_id res chain seq x y z
N MET A 1 -5.75 18.74 -13.62
CA MET A 1 -7.19 18.40 -13.79
C MET A 1 -7.43 16.91 -13.49
N ILE A 2 -8.56 16.54 -12.88
CA ILE A 2 -8.91 15.13 -12.62
C ILE A 2 -9.34 14.48 -13.93
N SER A 3 -8.85 13.29 -14.25
CA SER A 3 -9.25 12.62 -15.48
C SER A 3 -10.69 12.09 -15.38
N GLY A 4 -11.54 12.42 -16.36
CA GLY A 4 -12.90 11.86 -16.50
C GLY A 4 -12.93 10.41 -17.02
N ARG A 5 -11.76 9.81 -17.30
CA ARG A 5 -11.66 8.45 -17.86
C ARG A 5 -12.02 7.40 -16.82
N LYS A 6 -12.65 6.31 -17.28
CA LYS A 6 -12.85 5.11 -16.47
C LYS A 6 -11.50 4.51 -16.13
N ALA A 7 -11.29 4.21 -14.85
CA ALA A 7 -10.00 3.72 -14.40
C ALA A 7 -9.78 2.24 -14.77
N LEU A 8 -8.51 1.85 -14.91
CA LEU A 8 -8.07 0.61 -15.56
C LEU A 8 -8.64 -0.66 -14.91
N LYS A 9 -9.29 -1.51 -15.72
CA LYS A 9 -9.89 -2.78 -15.28
C LYS A 9 -8.88 -3.73 -14.62
N LYS A 10 -7.64 -3.78 -15.12
CA LYS A 10 -6.57 -4.65 -14.59
C LYS A 10 -6.15 -4.30 -13.16
N LEU A 11 -6.33 -3.03 -12.76
CA LEU A 11 -5.95 -2.54 -11.42
C LEU A 11 -7.18 -2.40 -10.49
N THR A 12 -8.32 -2.94 -10.90
CA THR A 12 -9.55 -2.96 -10.11
C THR A 12 -9.94 -4.35 -9.67
N ASN A 13 -10.32 -4.46 -8.40
CA ASN A 13 -10.95 -5.65 -7.84
C ASN A 13 -12.38 -5.34 -7.41
N SER A 14 -13.24 -6.36 -7.42
CA SER A 14 -14.57 -6.25 -6.82
C SER A 14 -14.44 -6.12 -5.30
N LEU A 15 -15.19 -5.19 -4.70
CA LEU A 15 -15.18 -4.98 -3.26
C LEU A 15 -16.44 -5.59 -2.64
N ARG A 16 -16.27 -6.66 -1.84
CA ARG A 16 -17.35 -7.20 -1.02
C ARG A 16 -17.60 -6.26 0.17
N ARG A 17 -18.88 -6.03 0.48
CA ARG A 17 -19.30 -5.16 1.59
C ARG A 17 -19.73 -5.98 2.78
N SER A 18 -19.17 -5.69 3.94
CA SER A 18 -19.62 -6.27 5.22
C SER A 18 -20.85 -5.58 5.80
N ALA A 19 -21.16 -4.35 5.37
CA ALA A 19 -22.19 -3.50 5.97
C ALA A 19 -22.06 -3.35 7.50
N GLY A 20 -20.84 -3.45 8.04
CA GLY A 20 -20.57 -3.34 9.49
C GLY A 20 -20.73 -4.66 10.26
N ARG A 21 -20.96 -5.79 9.59
CA ARG A 21 -21.04 -7.12 10.20
C ARG A 21 -19.67 -7.80 10.30
N ASN A 22 -19.50 -8.64 11.32
CA ASN A 22 -18.36 -9.54 11.46
C ASN A 22 -18.60 -10.88 10.74
N SER A 23 -17.67 -11.84 10.88
CA SER A 23 -17.78 -13.18 10.31
C SER A 23 -18.99 -13.97 10.85
N SER A 24 -19.42 -13.71 12.08
CA SER A 24 -20.62 -14.31 12.70
C SER A 24 -21.94 -13.70 12.19
N GLY A 25 -21.90 -12.70 11.31
CA GLY A 25 -23.08 -12.00 10.81
C GLY A 25 -23.66 -10.94 11.76
N ARG A 26 -23.09 -10.76 12.97
CA ARG A 26 -23.50 -9.74 13.94
C ARG A 26 -22.94 -8.37 13.58
N ILE A 27 -23.71 -7.31 13.83
CA ILE A 27 -23.25 -5.93 13.62
C ILE A 27 -22.23 -5.56 14.70
N THR A 28 -21.00 -5.28 14.30
CA THR A 28 -19.93 -4.83 15.21
C THR A 28 -19.58 -3.36 15.00
N VAL A 29 -19.72 -2.87 13.77
CA VAL A 29 -19.54 -1.45 13.43
C VAL A 29 -20.90 -0.88 13.02
N PHE A 30 -21.49 -0.10 13.91
CA PHE A 30 -22.76 0.56 13.67
C PHE A 30 -22.67 1.58 12.54
N HIS A 31 -23.84 1.97 12.03
CA HIS A 31 -24.01 3.07 11.07
C HIS A 31 -23.37 2.83 9.69
N ARG A 32 -23.08 1.57 9.34
CA ARG A 32 -22.57 1.16 8.02
C ARG A 32 -23.62 0.36 7.26
N GLY A 33 -23.68 0.55 5.94
CA GLY A 33 -24.55 -0.21 5.05
C GLY A 33 -25.10 0.61 3.87
N GLY A 34 -25.52 -0.08 2.81
CA GLY A 34 -25.96 0.53 1.56
C GLY A 34 -24.81 1.13 0.75
N GLY A 35 -25.10 2.27 0.08
CA GLY A 35 -24.15 3.04 -0.72
C GLY A 35 -23.98 2.55 -2.17
N SER A 36 -23.50 3.41 -3.04
CA SER A 36 -23.32 3.11 -4.48
C SER A 36 -22.18 2.12 -4.70
N LYS A 37 -22.34 1.09 -5.55
CA LYS A 37 -21.33 0.02 -5.82
C LYS A 37 -19.95 0.60 -6.11
N ARG A 38 -18.89 -0.04 -5.56
CA ARG A 38 -17.50 0.42 -5.70
C ARG A 38 -16.59 -0.74 -6.08
N LEU A 39 -15.54 -0.41 -6.81
CA LEU A 39 -14.42 -1.29 -7.09
C LEU A 39 -13.22 -0.82 -6.26
N GLN A 40 -12.51 -1.77 -5.67
CA GLN A 40 -11.27 -1.48 -4.95
C GLN A 40 -10.14 -1.27 -5.96
N ARG A 41 -9.42 -0.15 -5.85
CA ARG A 41 -8.22 0.11 -6.65
C ARG A 41 -7.00 -0.48 -5.95
N ARG A 42 -6.21 -1.28 -6.66
CA ARG A 42 -4.94 -1.83 -6.17
C ARG A 42 -3.87 -0.73 -6.24
N ILE A 43 -3.55 -0.13 -5.10
CA ILE A 43 -2.49 0.87 -4.98
C ILE A 43 -1.21 0.18 -4.50
N ASP A 44 -0.08 0.60 -5.05
CA ASP A 44 1.23 0.33 -4.49
C ASP A 44 1.56 1.31 -3.35
N LEU A 45 1.54 0.79 -2.11
CA LEU A 45 1.92 1.51 -0.90
C LEU A 45 3.34 1.19 -0.44
N GLU A 46 3.96 0.16 -1.02
CA GLU A 46 5.30 -0.29 -0.64
C GLU A 46 6.36 0.47 -1.43
N ARG A 47 6.12 0.70 -2.74
CA ARG A 47 7.06 1.38 -3.64
C ARG A 47 8.48 0.81 -3.55
N SER A 48 8.58 -0.51 -3.49
CA SER A 48 9.80 -1.24 -3.18
C SER A 48 10.75 -1.43 -4.37
N THR A 49 10.25 -1.33 -5.60
CA THR A 49 11.08 -1.41 -6.80
C THR A 49 11.70 -0.05 -7.10
N SER A 50 13.03 0.02 -7.19
CA SER A 50 13.72 1.20 -7.68
C SER A 50 13.40 1.39 -9.17
N SER A 51 12.68 2.47 -9.48
CA SER A 51 12.17 2.72 -10.82
C SER A 51 11.86 4.19 -11.02
N LEU A 52 12.07 4.67 -12.26
CA LEU A 52 11.61 5.96 -12.76
C LEU A 52 10.28 5.77 -13.48
N GLY A 53 9.33 6.65 -13.22
CA GLY A 53 8.02 6.57 -13.84
C GLY A 53 7.45 7.94 -14.19
N ILE A 54 6.59 7.98 -15.20
CA ILE A 54 5.87 9.17 -15.63
C ILE A 54 4.43 9.03 -15.15
N VAL A 55 3.91 10.05 -14.49
CA VAL A 55 2.49 10.12 -14.11
C VAL A 55 1.67 10.31 -15.38
N GLU A 56 0.83 9.36 -15.76
CA GLU A 56 -0.05 9.54 -16.92
C GLU A 56 -1.26 10.40 -16.59
N ARG A 57 -1.88 10.16 -15.44
CA ARG A 57 -3.10 10.87 -15.03
C ARG A 57 -3.40 10.70 -13.55
N ILE A 58 -4.25 11.60 -13.06
CA ILE A 58 -4.75 11.59 -11.68
C ILE A 58 -6.24 11.25 -11.71
N GLU A 59 -6.59 10.20 -10.97
CA GLU A 59 -7.93 9.64 -10.94
C GLU A 59 -8.58 9.84 -9.56
N TYR A 60 -9.90 9.97 -9.58
CA TYR A 60 -10.72 9.90 -8.37
C TYR A 60 -10.83 8.45 -7.87
N ASP A 61 -10.70 8.23 -6.56
CA ASP A 61 -11.01 6.94 -5.95
C ASP A 61 -12.15 7.03 -4.93
N PRO A 62 -13.21 6.21 -5.07
CA PRO A 62 -14.33 6.24 -4.13
C PRO A 62 -14.07 5.52 -2.79
N ASN A 63 -12.92 4.85 -2.59
CA ASN A 63 -12.64 4.09 -1.37
C ASN A 63 -11.75 4.85 -0.37
N ARG A 64 -11.22 6.01 -0.76
CA ARG A 64 -10.41 6.90 0.07
C ARG A 64 -10.74 8.36 -0.22
N SER A 65 -10.19 9.26 0.60
CA SER A 65 -10.38 10.70 0.41
C SER A 65 -9.39 11.30 -0.59
N SER A 66 -8.17 10.77 -0.64
CA SER A 66 -7.09 11.24 -1.52
C SER A 66 -7.31 10.83 -2.97
N TRP A 67 -6.69 11.56 -3.90
CA TRP A 67 -6.61 11.12 -5.29
C TRP A 67 -5.53 10.06 -5.45
N ILE A 68 -5.58 9.34 -6.57
CA ILE A 68 -4.56 8.37 -6.97
C ILE A 68 -3.96 8.79 -8.30
N ALA A 69 -2.67 8.55 -8.47
CA ALA A 69 -1.98 8.78 -9.73
C ALA A 69 -1.75 7.43 -10.40
N LEU A 70 -2.03 7.34 -11.70
CA LEU A 70 -1.56 6.23 -12.52
C LEU A 70 -0.18 6.57 -13.05
N VAL A 71 0.79 5.71 -12.78
CA VAL A 71 2.19 5.91 -13.18
C VAL A 71 2.58 4.83 -14.17
N ARG A 72 3.28 5.24 -15.23
CA ARG A 72 3.97 4.39 -16.19
C ARG A 72 5.45 4.31 -15.82
N TRP A 73 5.90 3.15 -15.37
CA TRP A 73 7.32 2.93 -15.06
C TRP A 73 8.13 2.67 -16.34
N ILE A 74 9.25 3.38 -16.50
CA ILE A 74 10.13 3.31 -17.68
C ILE A 74 11.16 2.17 -17.52
N GLY A 75 11.61 1.90 -16.29
CA GLY A 75 12.58 0.84 -16.00
C GLY A 75 12.29 0.24 -14.63
N GLY A 76 11.94 -1.05 -14.60
CA GLY A 76 11.68 -1.78 -13.38
C GLY A 76 11.32 -3.23 -13.66
N VAL A 77 12.25 -4.14 -13.35
CA VAL A 77 11.94 -5.56 -13.23
C VAL A 77 10.86 -5.70 -12.15
N LEU A 78 9.62 -5.98 -12.57
CA LEU A 78 8.54 -6.36 -11.68
C LEU A 78 9.01 -7.57 -10.87
N ARG A 79 9.18 -7.42 -9.56
CA ARG A 79 9.21 -8.59 -8.67
C ARG A 79 7.88 -9.31 -8.87
N ARG A 80 7.93 -10.49 -9.51
CA ARG A 80 6.87 -11.48 -9.33
C ARG A 80 6.68 -11.63 -7.82
N PRO A 81 5.44 -11.74 -7.29
CA PRO A 81 5.30 -12.32 -5.97
C PRO A 81 5.99 -13.68 -6.08
N VAL A 82 7.13 -13.84 -5.40
CA VAL A 82 7.70 -15.16 -5.20
C VAL A 82 6.58 -15.89 -4.47
N ARG A 83 5.86 -16.77 -5.17
CA ARG A 83 5.27 -17.90 -4.50
C ARG A 83 6.48 -18.50 -3.82
N LEU A 84 6.57 -18.40 -2.50
CA LEU A 84 7.33 -19.39 -1.74
C LEU A 84 6.93 -20.70 -2.40
N SER A 85 7.87 -21.32 -3.11
CA SER A 85 7.70 -22.70 -3.53
C SER A 85 7.17 -23.36 -2.28
N ARG A 86 5.99 -23.99 -2.39
CA ARG A 86 5.53 -24.86 -1.33
C ARG A 86 6.68 -25.83 -1.18
N ALA A 87 7.50 -25.64 -0.15
CA ALA A 87 8.50 -26.61 0.23
C ALA A 87 7.73 -27.91 0.22
N CYS A 88 8.23 -28.85 -0.58
CA CYS A 88 7.69 -30.20 -0.70
C CYS A 88 7.30 -30.61 0.72
N LYS A 89 5.99 -30.75 0.97
CA LYS A 89 5.56 -31.41 2.20
C LYS A 89 6.07 -32.83 2.00
N THR A 90 7.27 -33.12 2.51
CA THR A 90 7.60 -34.47 2.93
C THR A 90 6.41 -34.89 3.77
N LYS A 91 5.71 -35.94 3.30
CA LYS A 91 4.57 -36.50 4.02
C LYS A 91 5.11 -36.90 5.39
N ALA A 92 4.85 -36.09 6.42
CA ALA A 92 5.01 -36.55 7.78
C ALA A 92 4.13 -37.81 7.93
N PRO A 93 4.67 -38.92 8.46
CA PRO A 93 3.85 -40.10 8.72
C PRO A 93 2.70 -39.71 9.64
N ARG A 94 1.49 -40.15 9.30
CA ARG A 94 0.30 -39.89 10.12
C ARG A 94 0.55 -40.49 11.50
N PRO A 95 0.34 -39.76 12.62
CA PRO A 95 0.38 -40.37 13.93
C PRO A 95 -0.75 -41.41 14.02
N SER A 96 -0.39 -42.58 14.55
CA SER A 96 -1.31 -43.68 14.87
C SER A 96 -2.42 -43.15 15.76
N ARG A 97 -3.65 -43.14 15.21
CA ARG A 97 -4.83 -42.79 15.97
C ARG A 97 -5.15 -43.98 16.89
N TRP A 98 -4.81 -43.85 18.16
CA TRP A 98 -5.22 -44.77 19.21
C TRP A 98 -6.75 -44.89 19.18
N ARG A 99 -7.22 -46.12 18.91
CA ARG A 99 -8.61 -46.52 19.10
C ARG A 99 -8.83 -46.66 20.59
N THR A 100 -9.68 -45.81 21.16
CA THR A 100 -10.36 -46.14 22.42
C THR A 100 -11.70 -46.78 22.06
N HIS A 101 -11.86 -48.02 22.52
CA HIS A 101 -13.07 -48.81 22.41
C HIS A 101 -14.16 -48.23 23.33
N SER A 102 -15.29 -47.88 22.74
CA SER A 102 -16.65 -47.94 23.31
C SER A 102 -17.56 -47.51 22.16
N GLY A 103 -18.49 -48.29 21.65
CA GLY A 103 -19.34 -49.25 22.32
C GLY A 103 -20.77 -48.82 22.03
N ALA A 104 -21.49 -49.66 21.31
CA ALA A 104 -22.94 -49.69 21.14
C ALA A 104 -23.61 -48.78 20.07
N GLN A 105 -24.04 -49.50 19.02
CA GLN A 105 -25.42 -49.55 18.51
C GLN A 105 -26.00 -48.32 17.78
N ARG A 106 -26.14 -48.45 16.45
CA ARG A 106 -27.49 -48.52 15.86
C ARG A 106 -27.50 -49.24 14.51
N ILE A 107 -28.39 -50.22 14.48
CA ILE A 107 -28.65 -51.23 13.46
C ILE A 107 -29.68 -50.72 12.44
N LYS A 108 -29.47 -51.05 11.16
CA LYS A 108 -30.39 -51.70 10.17
C LYS A 108 -30.57 -51.00 8.80
N ARG A 109 -30.44 -51.89 7.78
CA ARG A 109 -31.07 -51.94 6.44
C ARG A 109 -30.47 -50.99 5.39
N LYS A 110 -30.11 -51.41 4.18
CA LYS A 110 -30.65 -52.51 3.34
C LYS A 110 -29.56 -52.95 2.33
N ALA A 111 -29.32 -54.26 2.21
CA ALA A 111 -28.65 -54.89 1.08
C ALA A 111 -29.41 -56.18 0.73
N ARG A 112 -29.69 -56.37 -0.56
CA ARG A 112 -30.12 -57.59 -1.28
C ARG A 112 -30.17 -57.15 -2.76
N GLU A 113 -29.70 -57.86 -3.79
CA GLU A 113 -29.12 -59.19 -4.05
C GLU A 113 -28.35 -59.02 -5.40
N ARG A 114 -27.12 -59.53 -5.60
CA ARG A 114 -26.76 -60.83 -6.24
C ARG A 114 -27.57 -61.07 -7.55
N SER A 115 -26.99 -61.41 -8.72
CA SER A 115 -25.90 -62.40 -8.97
C SER A 115 -25.65 -62.60 -10.48
N TRP A 116 -24.58 -63.37 -10.80
CA TRP A 116 -24.24 -64.07 -12.06
C TRP A 116 -23.61 -63.23 -13.18
N HIS A 117 -22.71 -63.72 -14.04
CA HIS A 117 -21.68 -64.76 -14.08
C HIS A 117 -20.76 -64.32 -15.24
N GLY A 118 -19.49 -64.70 -15.22
CA GLY A 118 -18.48 -64.20 -16.16
C GLY A 118 -18.67 -64.67 -17.61
N VAL A 119 -18.24 -63.82 -18.54
CA VAL A 119 -17.72 -64.23 -19.86
C VAL A 119 -16.48 -63.36 -20.13
N ILE A 120 -15.38 -64.05 -20.42
CA ILE A 120 -14.09 -63.51 -20.85
C ILE A 120 -14.23 -63.08 -22.31
N PHE A 121 -13.82 -61.86 -22.64
CA PHE A 121 -13.54 -61.47 -24.04
C PHE A 121 -12.36 -60.49 -24.06
N GLU A 122 -11.31 -60.87 -24.78
CA GLU A 122 -10.13 -60.05 -25.06
C GLU A 122 -10.48 -58.87 -25.99
N PRO A 123 -9.84 -57.69 -25.83
CA PRO A 123 -10.15 -56.53 -26.65
C PRO A 123 -9.39 -56.54 -27.99
N GLU A 124 -10.14 -56.49 -29.10
CA GLU A 124 -9.62 -56.15 -30.42
C GLU A 124 -9.05 -54.73 -30.46
N SER A 125 -7.90 -54.62 -31.10
CA SER A 125 -7.14 -53.40 -31.37
C SER A 125 -7.90 -52.45 -32.31
N PHE A 126 -8.30 -51.27 -31.80
CA PHE A 126 -8.75 -50.15 -32.64
C PHE A 126 -7.75 -49.00 -32.57
N GLU A 127 -7.01 -48.83 -33.66
CA GLU A 127 -5.99 -47.80 -33.89
C GLU A 127 -6.59 -46.38 -33.77
N ARG A 128 -5.96 -45.53 -32.95
CA ARG A 128 -6.28 -44.10 -32.90
C ARG A 128 -5.38 -43.34 -33.87
N ARG A 129 -5.99 -42.78 -34.91
CA ARG A 129 -5.33 -41.87 -35.87
C ARG A 129 -4.66 -40.68 -35.15
N PRO A 130 -3.41 -40.29 -35.51
CA PRO A 130 -2.77 -39.09 -34.97
C PRO A 130 -3.43 -37.83 -35.55
N LYS A 131 -3.76 -36.86 -34.69
CA LYS A 131 -4.24 -35.54 -35.11
C LYS A 131 -3.06 -34.70 -35.63
N ALA A 132 -3.27 -34.11 -36.81
CA ALA A 132 -2.33 -33.29 -37.57
C ALA A 132 -1.71 -32.16 -36.73
N ALA A 133 -0.40 -31.97 -36.93
CA ALA A 133 0.37 -30.86 -36.38
C ALA A 133 0.09 -29.59 -37.21
N ASP A 134 -0.75 -28.70 -36.67
CA ASP A 134 -0.89 -27.34 -37.19
C ASP A 134 0.38 -26.54 -36.82
N GLN A 135 1.33 -26.48 -37.76
CA GLN A 135 2.43 -25.53 -37.73
C GLN A 135 1.88 -24.12 -37.99
N ARG A 136 1.66 -23.35 -36.92
CA ARG A 136 1.50 -21.89 -37.03
C ARG A 136 2.89 -21.25 -36.96
N PRO A 137 3.23 -20.31 -37.86
CA PRO A 137 4.56 -19.74 -37.93
C PRO A 137 4.91 -18.96 -36.65
N LEU A 138 6.15 -19.16 -36.19
CA LEU A 138 6.82 -18.50 -35.07
C LEU A 138 6.79 -16.96 -35.21
N LEU A 139 5.77 -16.33 -34.66
CA LEU A 139 5.72 -14.90 -34.35
C LEU A 139 6.19 -14.63 -32.90
N ASP A 140 7.20 -15.38 -32.43
CA ASP A 140 7.61 -15.37 -31.01
C ASP A 140 8.79 -14.44 -30.66
N GLU A 141 9.35 -13.70 -31.62
CA GLU A 141 10.48 -12.80 -31.36
C GLU A 141 10.09 -11.31 -31.21
N ALA A 142 8.82 -10.94 -31.41
CA ALA A 142 8.37 -9.54 -31.29
C ALA A 142 7.38 -9.25 -30.14
N CYS A 143 7.09 -10.20 -29.24
CA CYS A 143 6.05 -10.02 -28.22
C CYS A 143 6.43 -10.45 -26.78
N LYS A 144 7.70 -10.29 -26.37
CA LYS A 144 8.15 -10.56 -24.99
C LYS A 144 8.24 -9.33 -24.07
N VAL A 145 7.52 -8.23 -24.34
CA VAL A 145 7.32 -7.13 -23.37
C VAL A 145 5.97 -7.33 -22.66
N ASN A 146 5.99 -8.06 -21.54
CA ASN A 146 4.81 -8.35 -20.74
C ASN A 146 4.19 -7.08 -20.11
N ARG A 147 3.25 -6.48 -20.82
CA ARG A 147 2.07 -5.67 -20.39
C ARG A 147 1.81 -5.81 -18.88
N THR A 148 2.11 -4.87 -18.00
CA THR A 148 1.88 -3.42 -18.07
C THR A 148 2.80 -2.69 -17.07
N PRO A 149 3.53 -1.64 -17.47
CA PRO A 149 4.32 -0.77 -16.58
C PRO A 149 3.47 0.13 -15.66
N PHE A 150 2.19 -0.17 -15.49
CA PHE A 150 1.23 0.72 -14.86
C PHE A 150 0.91 0.33 -13.43
N THR A 151 1.13 1.25 -12.49
CA THR A 151 0.70 1.09 -11.10
C THR A 151 -0.05 2.33 -10.63
N HIS A 152 -0.99 2.13 -9.70
CA HIS A 152 -1.58 3.24 -8.96
C HIS A 152 -0.70 3.55 -7.76
N ILE A 153 -0.38 4.81 -7.57
CA ILE A 153 0.23 5.34 -6.35
C ILE A 153 -0.72 6.35 -5.70
N LEU A 154 -0.51 6.62 -4.42
CA LEU A 154 -1.17 7.75 -3.76
C LEU A 154 -0.65 9.06 -4.38
N ALA A 155 -1.56 9.93 -4.85
CA ALA A 155 -1.15 11.20 -5.46
C ALA A 155 -0.78 12.22 -4.39
N SER A 156 0.30 12.95 -4.63
CA SER A 156 0.73 14.09 -3.83
C SER A 156 0.05 15.37 -4.33
N HIS A 157 -0.08 16.38 -3.47
CA HIS A 157 -0.56 17.70 -3.84
C HIS A 157 0.47 18.40 -4.74
N GLY A 158 0.03 18.99 -5.85
CA GLY A 158 0.93 19.58 -6.87
C GLY A 158 1.52 18.58 -7.87
N LEU A 159 1.23 17.28 -7.71
CA LEU A 159 1.55 16.28 -8.74
C LEU A 159 0.59 16.46 -9.92
N GLU A 160 1.12 16.37 -11.14
CA GLU A 160 0.38 16.57 -12.38
C GLU A 160 0.72 15.45 -13.37
N ALA A 161 -0.12 15.27 -14.38
CA ALA A 161 0.19 14.37 -15.49
C ALA A 161 1.43 14.87 -16.24
N GLY A 162 2.28 13.95 -16.70
CA GLY A 162 3.56 14.22 -17.34
C GLY A 162 4.74 14.34 -16.39
N LYS A 163 4.53 14.62 -15.09
CA LYS A 163 5.64 14.71 -14.13
C LYS A 163 6.28 13.36 -13.88
N MET A 164 7.60 13.38 -13.69
CA MET A 164 8.37 12.20 -13.31
C MET A 164 8.24 11.96 -11.80
N VAL A 165 8.20 10.69 -11.43
CA VAL A 165 8.25 10.21 -10.05
C VAL A 165 9.25 9.08 -9.96
N MET A 166 9.99 9.05 -8.86
CA MET A 166 11.01 8.05 -8.59
C MET A 166 10.69 7.28 -7.31
N ASN A 167 10.97 5.98 -7.35
CA ASN A 167 11.10 5.16 -6.15
C ASN A 167 12.59 4.88 -5.93
N TYR A 168 13.09 5.16 -4.73
CA TYR A 168 14.46 4.86 -4.34
C TYR A 168 14.46 3.71 -3.32
N ASP A 169 15.26 2.68 -3.58
CA ASP A 169 15.46 1.57 -2.64
C ASP A 169 16.88 1.60 -2.08
N TRP A 170 17.03 1.35 -0.77
CA TRP A 170 18.32 1.40 -0.08
C TRP A 170 19.29 0.31 -0.57
N SER A 171 18.76 -0.79 -1.11
CA SER A 171 19.54 -2.00 -1.46
C SER A 171 20.31 -1.90 -2.78
N LYS A 172 20.02 -0.88 -3.59
CA LYS A 172 20.65 -0.68 -4.90
C LYS A 172 21.06 0.79 -5.00
N PRO A 173 22.35 1.15 -4.82
CA PRO A 173 22.80 2.44 -5.32
C PRO A 173 22.43 2.48 -6.80
N SER A 174 21.77 3.55 -7.22
CA SER A 174 21.18 3.68 -8.54
C SER A 174 22.19 3.30 -9.63
N THR A 175 22.03 2.14 -10.26
CA THR A 175 22.61 1.80 -11.56
C THR A 175 22.10 2.73 -12.69
N LEU A 176 21.25 3.71 -12.35
CA LEU A 176 20.67 4.71 -13.24
C LEU A 176 21.50 5.99 -13.39
N PHE A 177 22.67 6.10 -12.72
CA PHE A 177 23.52 7.30 -12.80
C PHE A 177 24.82 7.11 -13.60
N ASN A 178 24.93 6.07 -14.42
CA ASN A 178 25.92 6.06 -15.50
C ASN A 178 25.41 6.78 -16.76
N THR A 179 24.08 6.93 -16.93
CA THR A 179 23.50 7.59 -18.12
C THR A 179 23.64 9.12 -18.10
N ALA A 180 23.83 9.75 -16.93
CA ALA A 180 24.13 11.18 -16.83
C ALA A 180 25.62 11.49 -17.13
N ASN A 181 26.51 10.52 -16.92
CA ASN A 181 27.93 10.63 -17.29
C ASN A 181 28.17 10.25 -18.77
N GLU A 182 27.30 9.42 -19.37
CA GLU A 182 27.35 9.10 -20.80
C GLU A 182 26.97 10.29 -21.71
N GLY A 183 26.18 11.25 -21.20
CA GLY A 183 25.84 12.48 -21.94
C GLY A 183 26.99 13.49 -22.05
N HIS A 184 27.98 13.45 -21.15
CA HIS A 184 29.17 14.32 -21.21
C HIS A 184 30.31 13.74 -22.06
N LYS A 185 30.21 12.47 -22.47
CA LYS A 185 31.23 11.79 -23.26
C LYS A 185 31.15 12.07 -24.77
N TRP A 186 30.17 12.86 -25.21
CA TRP A 186 29.97 13.28 -26.60
C TRP A 186 30.43 14.72 -26.89
N LEU A 187 30.87 15.46 -25.87
CA LEU A 187 31.24 16.89 -25.97
C LEU A 187 32.71 17.18 -25.59
N GLU A 188 33.49 16.16 -25.27
CA GLU A 188 34.92 16.27 -24.92
C GLU A 188 35.83 15.48 -25.89
N GLU A 189 35.41 15.30 -27.14
CA GLU A 189 36.27 14.85 -28.23
C GLU A 189 36.44 15.95 -29.29
N GLU A 190 36.85 17.15 -28.86
CA GLU A 190 37.58 18.07 -29.71
C GLU A 190 38.81 18.59 -28.94
N LYS A 191 39.97 18.00 -29.27
CA LYS A 191 41.30 18.35 -28.76
C LYS A 191 41.65 19.81 -29.09
N LEU A 192 42.45 20.46 -28.24
CA LEU A 192 43.72 21.08 -28.67
C LEU A 192 44.79 21.09 -27.54
N PRO A 193 46.10 21.01 -27.87
CA PRO A 193 47.22 20.84 -26.94
C PRO A 193 48.08 22.10 -26.75
N TRP A 194 48.91 22.11 -25.69
CA TRP A 194 50.08 22.95 -25.34
C TRP A 194 49.95 23.46 -23.89
N GLY A 195 50.95 23.52 -23.02
CA GLY A 195 52.39 23.26 -23.04
C GLY A 195 52.93 23.41 -21.60
N SER A 196 54.17 22.99 -21.39
CA SER A 196 54.86 22.91 -20.10
C SER A 196 55.31 24.26 -19.50
N ARG A 197 55.45 24.35 -18.16
CA ARG A 197 56.63 24.90 -17.44
C ARG A 197 56.53 24.78 -15.91
N GLN A 198 57.71 24.67 -15.30
CA GLN A 198 58.03 24.44 -13.88
C GLN A 198 57.87 25.70 -13.01
N GLY A 199 57.81 25.51 -11.69
CA GLY A 199 58.09 26.54 -10.68
C GLY A 199 57.44 26.24 -9.33
N GLY A 200 58.23 25.75 -8.36
CA GLY A 200 57.76 25.45 -7.02
C GLY A 200 57.59 26.70 -6.14
N SER A 201 56.82 26.55 -5.06
CA SER A 201 57.15 27.14 -3.76
C SER A 201 56.27 26.52 -2.67
N TRP A 202 56.93 26.15 -1.58
CA TRP A 202 56.35 25.67 -0.34
C TRP A 202 55.58 26.79 0.33
N LEU A 203 54.36 26.51 0.80
CA LEU A 203 53.69 27.05 1.99
C LEU A 203 52.23 26.52 2.00
N ARG A 204 51.85 25.82 3.07
CA ARG A 204 50.45 25.60 3.49
C ARG A 204 50.42 25.92 4.98
N PRO A 205 49.42 26.66 5.49
CA PRO A 205 48.14 26.00 5.79
C PRO A 205 46.91 26.89 5.51
N GLY A 206 45.82 26.25 5.07
CA GLY A 206 44.56 26.93 4.79
C GLY A 206 43.83 26.23 3.65
N LYS A 207 43.50 24.95 3.85
CA LYS A 207 42.72 24.23 2.86
C LYS A 207 41.25 24.30 3.22
N ASP A 208 40.58 25.29 2.65
CA ASP A 208 39.23 25.10 2.15
C ASP A 208 39.31 24.04 1.05
N TYR A 209 39.21 22.77 1.44
CA TYR A 209 38.84 21.74 0.49
C TYR A 209 37.34 21.91 0.23
N ALA A 210 37.00 22.79 -0.71
CA ALA A 210 35.76 22.63 -1.45
C ALA A 210 35.86 21.27 -2.14
N ASP A 211 35.26 20.25 -1.52
CA ASP A 211 35.14 18.92 -2.11
C ASP A 211 34.57 19.09 -3.52
N PRO A 212 35.27 18.67 -4.60
CA PRO A 212 34.75 18.76 -5.98
C PRO A 212 33.53 17.84 -6.22
N TYR A 213 33.08 17.14 -5.18
CA TYR A 213 31.85 16.34 -5.13
C TYR A 213 30.72 17.02 -4.33
N SER A 214 31.01 18.15 -3.67
CA SER A 214 30.06 18.94 -2.88
C SER A 214 28.94 19.49 -3.76
N ASP A 215 29.29 20.08 -4.91
CA ASP A 215 28.31 20.65 -5.84
C ASP A 215 27.40 19.58 -6.46
N LYS A 216 27.93 18.37 -6.72
CA LYS A 216 27.14 17.22 -7.20
C LYS A 216 26.20 16.65 -6.13
N LYS A 217 26.57 16.74 -4.85
CA LYS A 217 25.76 16.30 -3.70
C LYS A 217 24.48 17.14 -3.58
N TYR A 218 24.58 18.46 -3.75
CA TYR A 218 23.42 19.35 -3.71
C TYR A 218 22.46 19.17 -4.91
N ILE A 219 23.01 18.90 -6.10
CA ILE A 219 22.20 18.62 -7.29
C ILE A 219 21.42 17.31 -7.13
N LEU A 220 22.06 16.23 -6.68
CA LEU A 220 21.39 14.95 -6.43
C LEU A 220 20.32 15.04 -5.33
N ASP A 221 20.61 15.75 -4.23
CA ASP A 221 19.65 15.99 -3.15
C ASP A 221 18.40 16.74 -3.66
N SER A 222 18.55 17.66 -4.61
CA SER A 222 17.42 18.39 -5.20
C SER A 222 16.47 17.48 -5.99
N TYR A 223 17.01 16.52 -6.75
CA TYR A 223 16.21 15.51 -7.48
C TYR A 223 15.47 14.58 -6.53
N PHE A 224 16.12 14.16 -5.43
CA PHE A 224 15.46 13.33 -4.43
C PHE A 224 14.32 14.06 -3.72
N GLN A 225 14.44 15.39 -3.58
CA GLN A 225 13.48 16.23 -2.85
C GLN A 225 12.22 16.59 -3.63
N MET A 226 12.08 16.14 -4.89
CA MET A 226 10.90 16.43 -5.70
C MET A 226 9.63 15.79 -5.12
N VAL A 227 8.51 16.52 -5.24
CA VAL A 227 7.21 16.07 -4.74
C VAL A 227 6.75 14.80 -5.47
N GLY A 228 6.31 13.81 -4.70
CA GLY A 228 5.83 12.53 -5.22
C GLY A 228 6.89 11.42 -5.23
N ASN A 229 8.17 11.77 -5.08
CA ASN A 229 9.25 10.78 -4.93
C ASN A 229 9.14 10.03 -3.61
N CYS A 230 9.43 8.74 -3.64
CA CYS A 230 9.45 7.87 -2.47
C CYS A 230 10.89 7.50 -2.15
N ILE A 231 11.37 7.97 -1.00
CA ILE A 231 12.75 7.74 -0.57
C ILE A 231 12.78 7.29 0.90
N PRO A 232 13.87 6.64 1.35
CA PRO A 232 14.08 6.30 2.75
C PRO A 232 14.18 7.55 3.64
N SER A 233 13.68 7.45 4.87
CA SER A 233 13.63 8.57 5.82
C SER A 233 15.01 9.15 6.13
N ALA A 234 16.06 8.32 6.07
CA ALA A 234 17.45 8.78 6.20
C ALA A 234 17.89 9.78 5.13
N HIS A 235 17.34 9.76 3.92
CA HIS A 235 17.73 10.68 2.84
C HIS A 235 16.85 11.93 2.77
N ILE A 236 15.69 11.94 3.43
CA ILE A 236 14.77 13.09 3.42
C ILE A 236 15.38 14.25 4.22
N ALA A 237 15.40 15.46 3.67
CA ALA A 237 15.86 16.63 4.42
C ALA A 237 15.05 16.84 5.71
N ARG A 238 15.74 17.29 6.77
CA ARG A 238 15.08 17.71 8.01
C ARG A 238 14.15 18.89 7.70
N GLY A 239 13.00 18.93 8.35
CA GLY A 239 11.96 19.94 8.12
C GLY A 239 11.05 19.68 6.92
N ALA A 240 11.37 18.72 6.04
CA ALA A 240 10.56 18.42 4.87
C ALA A 240 9.17 17.87 5.23
N TRP A 241 8.20 18.21 4.38
CA TRP A 241 6.85 17.65 4.44
C TRP A 241 6.82 16.29 3.75
N VAL A 242 6.27 15.31 4.44
CA VAL A 242 6.19 13.93 3.97
C VAL A 242 4.80 13.35 4.19
N HIS A 243 4.45 12.35 3.39
CA HIS A 243 3.24 11.55 3.55
C HIS A 243 3.54 10.09 3.20
N ASN A 244 2.56 9.21 3.41
CA ASN A 244 2.67 7.79 3.08
C ASN A 244 3.92 7.15 3.75
N ILE A 245 4.04 7.30 5.07
CA ILE A 245 5.19 6.84 5.86
C ILE A 245 4.99 5.39 6.30
N GLU A 246 6.04 4.58 6.16
CA GLU A 246 6.13 3.21 6.69
C GLU A 246 6.31 3.22 8.21
N TRP A 247 5.73 2.24 8.91
CA TRP A 247 5.97 2.08 10.35
C TRP A 247 7.24 1.28 10.63
N ASN A 248 7.34 0.12 9.97
CA ASN A 248 8.56 -0.69 9.91
C ASN A 248 8.96 -0.85 8.43
N PRO A 249 10.25 -1.02 8.13
CA PRO A 249 10.74 -1.15 6.76
C PRO A 249 10.05 -2.30 6.02
N GLY A 250 9.58 -2.07 4.79
CA GLY A 250 9.02 -3.11 3.94
C GLY A 250 7.57 -3.53 4.22
N GLN A 251 6.92 -2.97 5.25
CA GLN A 251 5.50 -3.24 5.52
C GLN A 251 4.53 -2.40 4.67
N GLY A 252 5.07 -1.50 3.85
CA GLY A 252 4.31 -0.49 3.14
C GLY A 252 3.78 0.62 4.04
N ALA A 253 3.38 1.71 3.40
CA ALA A 253 2.99 2.92 4.09
C ALA A 253 1.69 2.75 4.90
N LYS A 254 1.75 3.16 6.17
CA LYS A 254 0.64 3.04 7.13
C LYS A 254 0.16 4.41 7.63
N LEU A 255 1.09 5.35 7.81
CA LEU A 255 0.83 6.67 8.38
C LEU A 255 0.58 7.71 7.28
N THR A 256 -0.18 8.77 7.61
CA THR A 256 -0.38 9.96 6.74
C THR A 256 -0.83 9.64 5.31
N ARG A 257 -2.02 9.03 5.15
CA ARG A 257 -2.58 8.65 3.84
C ARG A 257 -3.87 9.39 3.46
N ALA A 258 -4.48 10.08 4.42
CA ALA A 258 -5.73 10.78 4.17
C ALA A 258 -5.49 12.07 3.40
N ALA A 259 -6.49 12.49 2.60
CA ALA A 259 -6.45 13.73 1.83
C ALA A 259 -5.97 14.93 2.67
N GLY A 260 -5.03 15.71 2.12
CA GLY A 260 -4.47 16.89 2.79
C GLY A 260 -3.56 16.62 3.99
N THR A 261 -3.41 15.36 4.43
CA THR A 261 -2.52 15.07 5.58
C THR A 261 -1.05 15.16 5.17
N LYS A 262 -0.23 15.63 6.12
CA LYS A 262 1.23 15.73 6.01
C LYS A 262 1.87 15.52 7.37
N ALA A 263 3.04 14.94 7.39
CA ALA A 263 3.92 14.86 8.54
C ALA A 263 5.18 15.67 8.27
N LYS A 264 5.84 16.12 9.33
CA LYS A 264 7.11 16.84 9.26
C LYS A 264 8.24 15.93 9.74
N MET A 265 9.31 15.82 8.95
CA MET A 265 10.56 15.23 9.44
C MET A 265 11.22 16.22 10.39
N VAL A 266 11.42 15.83 11.65
CA VAL A 266 11.95 16.73 12.68
C VAL A 266 13.46 16.54 12.77
N GLU A 267 13.88 15.40 13.29
CA GLU A 267 15.27 15.10 13.58
C GLU A 267 15.63 13.69 13.11
N LYS A 268 16.90 13.53 12.74
CA LYS A 268 17.51 12.22 12.52
C LYS A 268 18.44 12.02 13.70
N LEU A 269 18.14 11.06 14.58
CA LEU A 269 19.06 10.74 15.67
C LEU A 269 20.34 10.19 15.05
N SER A 270 21.49 10.75 15.41
CA SER A 270 22.80 10.25 14.98
C SER A 270 23.16 8.93 15.65
N ASN A 271 22.68 8.74 16.90
CA ASN A 271 23.13 7.65 17.76
C ASN A 271 22.23 6.40 17.69
N THR A 272 21.00 6.54 17.18
CA THR A 272 20.07 5.42 17.00
C THR A 272 19.55 5.37 15.57
N PRO A 273 19.20 4.18 15.05
CA PRO A 273 18.67 4.02 13.70
C PRO A 273 17.22 4.51 13.57
N GLN A 274 16.84 5.63 14.21
CA GLN A 274 15.48 6.13 14.25
C GLN A 274 15.39 7.59 13.81
N CYS A 275 14.28 7.92 13.17
CA CYS A 275 13.96 9.28 12.74
C CYS A 275 12.75 9.78 13.54
N ILE A 276 12.78 11.04 14.00
CA ILE A 276 11.63 11.64 14.68
C ILE A 276 10.73 12.29 13.63
N VAL A 277 9.48 11.82 13.59
CA VAL A 277 8.46 12.30 12.66
C VAL A 277 7.29 12.86 13.42
N ARG A 278 6.96 14.14 13.16
CA ARG A 278 5.77 14.79 13.71
C ARG A 278 4.57 14.49 12.81
N LEU A 279 3.61 13.73 13.33
CA LEU A 279 2.40 13.36 12.61
C LEU A 279 1.36 14.50 12.60
N PRO A 280 0.35 14.45 11.71
CA PRO A 280 -0.76 15.43 11.68
C PRO A 280 -1.42 15.73 13.04
N PRO A 281 -1.69 14.75 13.93
CA PRO A 281 -2.24 15.03 15.26
C PRO A 281 -1.25 15.75 16.21
N GLY A 282 -0.05 16.10 15.76
CA GLY A 282 1.00 16.72 16.59
C GLY A 282 1.84 15.73 17.39
N VAL A 283 1.53 14.43 17.33
CA VAL A 283 2.27 13.38 18.06
C VAL A 283 3.56 13.03 17.33
N HIS A 284 4.66 12.97 18.06
CA HIS A 284 5.96 12.50 17.56
C HIS A 284 6.00 10.96 17.55
N LYS A 285 6.54 10.40 16.47
CA LYS A 285 6.79 8.97 16.31
C LYS A 285 8.22 8.73 15.86
N LEU A 286 8.75 7.56 16.18
CA LEU A 286 10.11 7.15 15.87
C LEU A 286 10.13 5.93 14.92
N PRO A 287 9.82 6.11 13.61
CA PRO A 287 10.10 5.08 12.62
C PRO A 287 11.60 4.87 12.43
N ASP A 288 11.97 3.70 11.91
CA ASP A 288 13.34 3.39 11.54
C ASP A 288 13.82 4.27 10.37
N TYR A 289 15.12 4.54 10.29
CA TYR A 289 15.71 5.33 9.21
C TYR A 289 15.49 4.75 7.80
N ARG A 290 15.36 3.40 7.73
CA ARG A 290 15.10 2.65 6.50
C ARG A 290 13.64 2.74 6.03
N CYS A 291 12.72 3.20 6.89
CA CYS A 291 11.32 3.35 6.52
C CYS A 291 11.20 4.34 5.37
N ARG A 292 10.43 3.97 4.35
CA ARG A 292 10.16 4.85 3.21
C ARG A 292 9.08 5.86 3.55
N ALA A 293 9.19 7.04 2.93
CA ALA A 293 8.15 8.04 2.91
C ALA A 293 8.13 8.76 1.56
N THR A 294 6.97 9.29 1.20
CA THR A 294 6.79 10.08 -0.01
C THR A 294 6.88 11.56 0.31
N ILE A 295 7.63 12.31 -0.48
CA ILE A 295 7.81 13.75 -0.26
C ILE A 295 6.57 14.52 -0.70
N GLY A 296 6.17 15.48 0.13
CA GLY A 296 5.05 16.39 -0.10
C GLY A 296 3.84 16.10 0.78
N ILE A 297 2.71 16.66 0.37
CA ILE A 297 1.41 16.58 1.06
C ILE A 297 0.52 15.62 0.29
N VAL A 298 -0.40 14.90 0.95
CA VAL A 298 -1.40 14.09 0.23
C VAL A 298 -2.32 14.98 -0.59
N SER A 299 -2.64 14.55 -1.82
CA SER A 299 -3.60 15.23 -2.71
C SER A 299 -4.96 15.49 -2.07
N ASN A 300 -5.72 16.41 -2.70
CA ASN A 300 -7.07 16.82 -2.30
C ASN A 300 -7.16 17.50 -0.90
N PRO A 301 -6.39 18.55 -0.62
CA PRO A 301 -6.42 19.22 0.69
C PRO A 301 -7.80 19.78 1.06
N ASN A 302 -8.56 20.24 0.06
CA ASN A 302 -9.91 20.79 0.24
C ASN A 302 -10.98 19.73 0.54
N HIS A 303 -10.61 18.45 0.70
CA HIS A 303 -11.58 17.40 1.04
C HIS A 303 -12.28 17.66 2.38
N GLY A 304 -11.58 18.28 3.34
CA GLY A 304 -12.11 18.56 4.68
C GLY A 304 -13.21 19.63 4.70
N THR A 305 -13.19 20.57 3.76
CA THR A 305 -14.18 21.67 3.67
C THR A 305 -15.44 21.27 2.91
N ARG A 306 -15.47 20.07 2.30
CA ARG A 306 -16.62 19.56 1.54
C ARG A 306 -17.83 19.35 2.46
N LYS A 307 -18.91 20.10 2.20
CA LYS A 307 -20.22 19.91 2.84
C LYS A 307 -21.07 18.89 2.08
N LEU A 308 -21.94 18.18 2.80
CA LEU A 308 -22.97 17.33 2.22
C LEU A 308 -24.31 18.07 2.34
N ASN A 309 -25.01 18.28 1.23
CA ASN A 309 -26.18 19.15 1.19
C ASN A 309 -27.48 18.41 1.57
N LYS A 310 -27.50 17.08 1.46
CA LYS A 310 -28.67 16.26 1.78
C LYS A 310 -28.31 14.95 2.46
N ALA A 311 -29.21 14.44 3.31
CA ALA A 311 -29.05 13.17 4.00
C ALA A 311 -28.78 12.00 3.02
N GLY A 312 -29.40 12.02 1.83
CA GLY A 312 -29.19 11.03 0.77
C GLY A 312 -27.73 10.91 0.30
N GLN A 313 -26.95 12.00 0.29
CA GLN A 313 -25.53 11.93 -0.05
C GLN A 313 -24.74 11.12 0.98
N SER A 314 -25.09 11.23 2.27
CA SER A 314 -24.52 10.39 3.32
C SER A 314 -24.86 8.91 3.10
N ARG A 315 -26.10 8.62 2.66
CA ARG A 315 -26.53 7.26 2.32
C ARG A 315 -25.76 6.69 1.13
N TRP A 316 -25.51 7.46 0.08
CA TRP A 316 -24.68 7.05 -1.07
C TRP A 316 -23.23 6.72 -0.66
N LEU A 317 -22.73 7.39 0.39
CA LEU A 317 -21.43 7.09 0.98
C LEU A 317 -21.40 5.78 1.79
N GLY A 318 -22.54 5.13 2.02
CA GLY A 318 -22.67 3.91 2.81
C GLY A 318 -22.76 4.16 4.33
N ARG A 319 -23.18 5.37 4.72
CA ARG A 319 -23.41 5.76 6.11
C ARG A 319 -24.92 5.69 6.40
N ARG A 320 -25.31 4.96 7.45
CA ARG A 320 -26.70 4.89 7.96
C ARG A 320 -26.91 5.99 9.01
N PRO A 321 -28.17 6.40 9.28
CA PRO A 321 -28.46 7.38 10.32
C PRO A 321 -27.95 6.92 11.69
N ILE A 322 -27.57 7.89 12.52
CA ILE A 322 -27.12 7.68 13.90
C ILE A 322 -28.27 8.10 14.82
N VAL A 323 -28.76 7.17 15.64
CA VAL A 323 -29.76 7.47 16.67
C VAL A 323 -29.02 7.89 17.94
N ARG A 324 -29.45 9.00 18.56
CA ARG A 324 -28.85 9.49 19.81
C ARG A 324 -29.31 8.62 20.98
N GLY A 325 -28.43 8.39 21.96
CA GLY A 325 -28.77 7.59 23.15
C GLY A 325 -29.95 8.13 23.97
N VAL A 326 -30.11 9.45 24.03
CA VAL A 326 -31.24 10.12 24.71
C VAL A 326 -32.60 9.83 24.05
N ALA A 327 -32.61 9.42 22.78
CA ALA A 327 -33.84 9.06 22.08
C ALA A 327 -34.18 7.56 22.22
N MET A 328 -33.42 6.81 23.02
CA MET A 328 -33.58 5.37 23.19
C MET A 328 -34.21 5.06 24.55
N ASN A 329 -34.55 3.79 24.76
CA ASN A 329 -35.04 3.29 26.04
C ASN A 329 -33.86 2.99 26.99
N PRO A 330 -34.10 2.90 28.32
CA PRO A 330 -33.06 2.56 29.30
C PRO A 330 -32.31 1.25 29.01
N ILE A 331 -32.99 0.28 28.40
CA ILE A 331 -32.42 -1.02 28.02
C ILE A 331 -31.38 -0.92 26.90
N ASP A 332 -31.53 0.05 25.99
CA ASP A 332 -30.70 0.18 24.78
C ASP A 332 -29.49 1.09 24.99
N HIS A 333 -29.64 2.12 25.83
CA HIS A 333 -28.59 3.09 26.11
C HIS A 333 -28.63 3.59 27.55
N PRO A 334 -27.48 3.82 28.21
CA PRO A 334 -27.44 4.42 29.55
C PRO A 334 -28.06 5.82 29.69
N HIS A 335 -28.34 6.49 28.56
CA HIS A 335 -28.96 7.83 28.50
C HIS A 335 -30.44 7.75 28.14
N GLY A 336 -30.97 6.56 27.91
CA GLY A 336 -32.35 6.37 27.51
C GLY A 336 -33.31 6.41 28.69
N GLY A 337 -34.58 6.71 28.38
CA GLY A 337 -35.68 6.84 29.33
C GLY A 337 -35.82 8.22 29.98
N GLY A 338 -36.66 8.27 31.02
CA GLY A 338 -37.16 9.51 31.60
C GLY A 338 -38.37 10.06 30.83
N GLU A 339 -39.18 10.87 31.50
CA GLU A 339 -40.25 11.61 30.84
C GLU A 339 -39.69 12.81 30.07
N GLY A 340 -40.26 13.09 28.90
CA GLY A 340 -39.83 14.20 28.05
C GLY A 340 -38.39 14.05 27.52
N ARG A 341 -37.73 15.19 27.24
CA ARG A 341 -36.37 15.23 26.68
C ARG A 341 -35.33 15.43 27.78
N THR A 342 -35.21 14.45 28.67
CA THR A 342 -34.25 14.49 29.79
C THR A 342 -32.95 13.77 29.45
N SER A 343 -31.81 14.24 29.97
CA SER A 343 -30.49 13.64 29.73
C SER A 343 -30.09 12.59 30.78
N GLY A 344 -31.02 12.21 31.66
CA GLY A 344 -30.84 11.17 32.67
C GLY A 344 -29.80 11.46 33.77
N GLY A 345 -29.25 12.67 33.84
CA GLY A 345 -28.30 13.12 34.89
C GLY A 345 -26.94 12.42 34.92
N ARG A 346 -26.65 11.52 33.96
CA ARG A 346 -25.43 10.71 33.93
C ARG A 346 -24.31 11.36 33.10
N PRO A 347 -23.02 11.06 33.38
CA PRO A 347 -21.93 11.48 32.51
C PRO A 347 -22.11 10.94 31.08
N SER A 348 -21.55 11.64 30.09
CA SER A 348 -21.67 11.23 28.69
C SER A 348 -20.93 9.91 28.43
N VAL A 349 -21.67 8.83 28.21
CA VAL A 349 -21.15 7.48 27.94
C VAL A 349 -21.59 6.93 26.59
N SER A 350 -20.86 5.94 26.11
CA SER A 350 -21.22 5.14 24.93
C SER A 350 -22.32 4.12 25.26
N PRO A 351 -22.92 3.44 24.26
CA PRO A 351 -23.93 2.40 24.51
C PRO A 351 -23.45 1.25 25.41
N ARG A 352 -22.13 1.06 25.55
CA ARG A 352 -21.51 0.07 26.43
C ARG A 352 -20.98 0.66 27.74
N GLY A 353 -21.44 1.85 28.13
CA GLY A 353 -21.03 2.50 29.39
C GLY A 353 -19.64 3.13 29.42
N LYS A 354 -18.84 3.03 28.36
CA LYS A 354 -17.51 3.69 28.33
C LYS A 354 -17.65 5.22 28.29
N PRO A 355 -16.93 6.00 29.12
CA PRO A 355 -16.94 7.45 29.08
C PRO A 355 -16.53 8.01 27.70
N THR A 356 -17.23 9.04 27.23
CA THR A 356 -17.00 9.66 25.90
C THR A 356 -16.44 11.08 25.97
N LYS A 357 -16.47 11.69 27.15
CA LYS A 357 -15.91 13.02 27.46
C LYS A 357 -14.95 12.90 28.66
N GLY A 358 -14.28 14.00 29.01
CA GLY A 358 -13.46 14.08 30.23
C GLY A 358 -12.08 13.43 30.14
N GLY A 359 -11.47 13.38 28.94
CA GLY A 359 -10.07 12.93 28.79
C GLY A 359 -9.85 11.43 28.96
N PHE A 360 -10.90 10.61 28.99
CA PHE A 360 -10.80 9.15 29.11
C PHE A 360 -9.94 8.55 27.98
N LYS A 361 -8.81 7.93 28.33
CA LYS A 361 -7.88 7.30 27.38
C LYS A 361 -8.26 5.84 27.17
N THR A 362 -8.65 5.48 25.95
CA THR A 362 -9.04 4.11 25.58
C THR A 362 -7.87 3.20 25.25
N VAL A 363 -6.68 3.77 25.00
CA VAL A 363 -5.48 2.99 24.70
C VAL A 363 -5.02 2.31 25.99
N VAL A 364 -5.19 0.99 26.03
CA VAL A 364 -4.57 0.16 27.06
C VAL A 364 -3.06 0.25 26.84
N ARG A 365 -2.36 0.93 27.75
CA ARG A 365 -0.90 0.83 27.80
C ARG A 365 -0.58 -0.64 28.02
N LYS A 366 0.10 -1.28 27.07
CA LYS A 366 0.74 -2.57 27.38
C LYS A 366 1.68 -2.27 28.56
N ARG A 367 1.53 -3.00 29.67
CA ARG A 367 2.57 -3.03 30.70
C ARG A 367 3.83 -3.51 29.98
N ILE A 368 4.79 -2.61 29.85
CA ILE A 368 6.16 -2.99 29.53
C ILE A 368 6.65 -3.46 30.91
N ASN A 369 6.86 -4.78 31.05
CA ASN A 369 7.51 -5.33 32.24
C ASN A 369 8.98 -4.92 32.25
#